data_AF-A0A7V3XB98-F1
#
_entry.id   AF-A0A7V3XB98-F1
#
_cell.length_a   1.000
_cell.length_b   1.000
_cell.length_c   1.000
_cell.angle_alpha   90.00
_cell.angle_beta   90.00
_cell.angle_gamma   90.00
#
_symmetry.space_group_name_H-M   'P 1'
#
loop_
_entity.id
_entity.type
_entity.pdbx_description
1 polymer ?
#
loop_
_entity_poly.entity_id
_entity_poly.type
_entity_poly.pdbx_seq_one_letter_code
_entity_poly.pdbx_strand_id
1 'polypeptide(L)'
;MSDNQSKFQNLLRELFQFDCADLDFGIYRIMNYKRGVIERFISTDLPQAIAEELDRGALAEQSQAAQALDAAKKKVQETLGDDAL
;
A
#
# COMPACT_ATOMS: atom_id res chain seq x y z
N MET A 1 -0.98 13.94 -1.99
CA MET A 1 -1.65 12.90 -1.18
C MET A 1 -3.04 12.71 -1.77
N SER A 2 -3.48 11.46 -1.98
CA SER A 2 -4.86 11.24 -2.42
C SER A 2 -5.83 11.59 -1.27
N ASP A 3 -7.07 11.96 -1.59
CA ASP A 3 -8.09 12.30 -0.57
C ASP A 3 -8.31 11.14 0.40
N ASN A 4 -8.27 9.90 -0.09
CA ASN A 4 -8.44 8.70 0.73
C ASN A 4 -7.27 8.46 1.69
N GLN A 5 -6.04 8.70 1.23
CA GLN A 5 -4.85 8.60 2.08
C GLN A 5 -4.92 9.61 3.24
N SER A 6 -5.32 10.84 2.94
CA SER A 6 -5.45 11.90 3.95
C SER A 6 -6.55 11.55 4.97
N LYS A 7 -7.71 11.06 4.50
CA LYS A 7 -8.81 10.58 5.36
C LYS A 7 -8.35 9.44 6.27
N PHE A 8 -7.62 8.48 5.74
CA PHE A 8 -7.13 7.34 6.51
C PHE A 8 -6.11 7.77 7.59
N GLN A 9 -5.16 8.64 7.24
CA GLN A 9 -4.20 9.16 8.21
C GLN A 9 -4.90 9.96 9.33
N ASN A 10 -5.93 10.74 9.00
CA ASN A 10 -6.70 11.48 10.00
C ASN A 10 -7.49 10.54 10.92
N LEU A 11 -8.11 9.50 10.36
CA LEU A 11 -8.79 8.48 11.17
C LEU A 11 -7.81 7.78 12.14
N LEU A 12 -6.60 7.46 11.70
CA LEU A 12 -5.59 6.88 12.60
C LEU A 12 -5.23 7.83 13.75
N ARG A 13 -5.08 9.13 13.48
CA ARG A 13 -4.81 10.13 14.52
C ARG A 13 -5.98 10.26 15.51
N GLU A 14 -7.22 10.16 15.04
CA GLU A 14 -8.41 10.13 15.88
C GLU A 14 -8.44 8.87 16.76
N LEU A 15 -8.21 7.69 16.18
CA LEU A 15 -8.18 6.42 16.91
C LEU A 15 -7.08 6.37 17.98
N PHE A 16 -5.92 6.95 17.68
CA PHE A 16 -4.83 7.09 18.66
C PHE A 16 -4.98 8.30 19.58
N GLN A 17 -6.12 9.01 19.50
CA GLN A 17 -6.50 10.12 20.36
C GLN A 17 -5.39 11.18 20.44
N PHE A 18 -4.88 11.60 19.29
CA PHE A 18 -3.81 12.58 19.22
C PHE A 18 -4.20 13.92 19.88
N ASP A 19 -5.48 14.29 19.88
CA ASP A 19 -5.94 15.53 20.52
C ASP A 19 -6.04 15.43 22.06
N CYS A 20 -5.89 14.22 22.63
CA CYS A 20 -5.92 13.97 24.07
C CYS A 20 -4.53 14.10 24.74
N ALA A 21 -3.64 14.93 24.18
CA ALA A 21 -2.24 15.03 24.60
C ALA A 21 -2.04 15.44 26.07
N ASP A 22 -3.00 16.12 26.68
CA ASP A 22 -2.91 16.59 28.07
C ASP A 22 -3.29 15.52 29.11
N LEU A 23 -3.68 14.31 28.69
CA LEU A 23 -4.00 13.21 29.61
C LEU A 23 -2.72 12.46 30.03
N ASP A 24 -2.25 12.69 31.25
CA ASP A 24 -1.02 12.07 31.79
C ASP A 24 -1.25 10.80 32.65
N PHE A 25 -2.45 10.21 32.59
CA PHE A 25 -2.81 9.04 33.40
C PHE A 25 -3.10 7.79 32.55
N GLY A 26 -2.91 6.62 33.16
CA GLY A 26 -3.25 5.33 32.54
C GLY A 26 -2.54 5.10 31.19
N ILE A 27 -3.30 4.61 30.21
CA ILE A 27 -2.79 4.29 28.87
C ILE A 27 -2.31 5.53 28.09
N TYR A 28 -2.85 6.71 28.39
CA TYR A 28 -2.50 7.96 27.71
C TYR A 28 -1.04 8.36 27.93
N ARG A 29 -0.46 8.03 29.09
CA ARG A 29 0.96 8.27 29.36
C ARG A 29 1.88 7.50 28.41
N ILE A 30 1.50 6.26 28.08
CA ILE A 30 2.24 5.42 27.12
C ILE A 30 2.07 5.98 25.70
N MET A 31 0.85 6.40 25.36
CA MET A 31 0.52 6.99 24.07
C MET A 31 1.29 8.30 23.84
N ASN A 32 1.35 9.18 24.83
CA ASN A 32 2.12 10.41 24.78
C ASN A 32 3.62 10.15 24.64
N TYR A 33 4.17 9.18 25.39
CA TYR A 33 5.57 8.80 25.24
C TYR A 33 5.90 8.26 23.83
N LYS A 34 4.97 7.51 23.23
CA LYS A 34 5.14 6.94 21.88
C LYS A 34 4.63 7.85 20.75
N ARG A 35 4.09 9.02 21.06
CA ARG A 35 3.45 9.93 20.09
C ARG A 35 4.32 10.22 18.87
N GLY A 36 5.59 10.52 19.07
CA GLY A 36 6.52 10.76 17.95
C GLY A 36 6.73 9.54 17.06
N VAL A 37 6.77 8.33 17.65
CA VAL A 37 6.89 7.07 16.89
C VAL A 37 5.62 6.81 16.09
N ILE A 38 4.45 7.04 16.69
CA ILE A 38 3.16 6.84 16.04
C ILE A 38 2.96 7.87 14.92
N GLU A 39 3.33 9.14 15.13
CA GLU A 39 3.23 10.16 14.09
C GLU A 39 4.15 9.84 12.90
N ARG A 40 5.40 9.39 13.16
CA ARG A 40 6.29 8.94 12.10
C ARG A 40 5.70 7.76 11.33
N PHE A 41 5.11 6.80 12.05
CA PHE A 41 4.44 5.67 11.42
C PHE A 41 3.29 6.10 10.49
N ILE A 42 2.41 6.99 10.96
CA ILE A 42 1.24 7.46 10.18
C ILE A 42 1.68 8.31 8.97
N SER A 43 2.66 9.19 9.17
CA SER A 43 3.08 10.18 8.16
C SER A 43 4.04 9.61 7.12
N THR A 44 4.88 8.64 7.49
CA THR A 44 6.03 8.19 6.70
C THR A 44 6.01 6.68 6.48
N ASP A 45 6.13 5.89 7.56
CA ASP A 45 6.39 4.45 7.44
C ASP A 45 5.23 3.72 6.76
N LEU A 46 3.98 4.06 7.11
CA LEU A 46 2.78 3.43 6.57
C LEU A 46 2.51 3.80 5.10
N PRO A 47 2.53 5.09 4.69
CA PRO A 47 2.44 5.46 3.27
C PRO A 47 3.48 4.77 2.40
N GLN A 48 4.72 4.68 2.87
CA GLN A 48 5.80 4.03 2.13
C GLN A 48 5.52 2.54 1.96
N ALA A 49 5.15 1.83 3.04
CA ALA A 49 4.83 0.41 2.97
C ALA A 49 3.66 0.10 2.03
N ILE A 50 2.61 0.95 2.03
CA ILE A 50 1.47 0.81 1.10
C ILE A 50 1.93 0.99 -0.35
N ALA A 51 2.75 2.01 -0.63
CA ALA A 51 3.26 2.24 -1.98
C ALA A 51 4.12 1.07 -2.46
N GLU A 52 5.02 0.57 -1.62
CA GLU A 52 5.87 -0.57 -1.94
C GLU A 52 5.07 -1.85 -2.25
N GLU A 53 4.04 -2.16 -1.47
CA GLU A 53 3.22 -3.36 -1.71
C GLU A 53 2.33 -3.21 -2.96
N LEU A 54 1.79 -2.02 -3.22
CA LEU A 54 1.03 -1.76 -4.43
C LEU A 54 1.90 -1.87 -5.69
N ASP A 55 3.12 -1.33 -5.65
CA ASP A 55 4.07 -1.43 -6.77
C ASP A 55 4.48 -2.89 -7.03
N ARG A 56 4.75 -3.67 -5.97
CA ARG A 56 5.02 -5.11 -6.12
C ARG A 56 3.84 -5.87 -6.72
N GLY A 57 2.62 -5.56 -6.28
CA GLY A 57 1.40 -6.15 -6.84
C GLY A 57 1.23 -5.84 -8.32
N ALA A 58 1.38 -4.57 -8.70
CA ALA A 58 1.30 -4.14 -10.09
C ALA A 58 2.36 -4.79 -10.99
N LEU A 59 3.60 -4.92 -10.50
CA LEU A 59 4.68 -5.62 -11.20
C LEU A 59 4.37 -7.11 -11.38
N ALA A 60 3.81 -7.77 -10.36
CA ALA A 60 3.41 -9.17 -10.44
C ALA A 60 2.30 -9.39 -11.48
N GLU A 61 1.27 -8.53 -11.50
CA GLU A 61 0.20 -8.58 -12.50
C GLU A 61 0.73 -8.34 -13.92
N GLN A 62 1.61 -7.35 -14.11
CA GLN A 62 2.21 -7.06 -15.42
C GLN A 62 3.03 -8.25 -15.93
N SER A 63 3.84 -8.87 -15.06
CA SER A 63 4.61 -10.06 -15.41
C SER A 63 3.71 -11.23 -15.81
N GLN A 64 2.62 -11.47 -15.08
CA GLN A 64 1.64 -12.51 -15.41
C GLN A 64 0.96 -12.22 -16.75
N ALA A 65 0.55 -10.98 -17.01
CA ALA A 65 -0.06 -10.57 -18.26
C ALA A 65 0.90 -10.78 -19.46
N ALA A 66 2.18 -10.44 -19.31
CA ALA A 66 3.20 -10.66 -20.34
C ALA A 66 3.41 -12.16 -20.63
N GLN A 67 3.45 -13.01 -19.59
CA GLN A 67 3.56 -14.46 -19.76
C GLN A 67 2.33 -15.05 -20.44
N ALA A 68 1.13 -14.60 -20.06
CA ALA A 68 -0.13 -15.02 -20.68
C ALA A 68 -0.17 -14.62 -22.17
N LEU A 69 0.34 -13.42 -22.51
CA LEU A 69 0.44 -12.96 -23.89
C LEU A 69 1.41 -13.82 -24.72
N ASP A 70 2.58 -14.14 -24.18
CA ASP A 70 3.57 -15.00 -24.87
C ASP A 70 3.02 -16.43 -25.09
N ALA A 71 2.36 -16.99 -24.08
CA ALA A 71 1.70 -18.30 -24.18
C ALA A 71 0.58 -18.29 -25.23
N ALA A 72 -0.24 -17.24 -25.26
CA ALA A 72 -1.28 -17.09 -26.28
C ALA A 72 -0.68 -16.96 -27.68
N LYS A 73 0.40 -16.19 -27.84
CA LYS A 73 1.11 -16.04 -29.12
C LYS A 73 1.66 -17.37 -29.62
N LYS A 74 2.34 -18.14 -28.77
CA LYS A 74 2.85 -19.48 -29.12
C LYS A 74 1.72 -20.42 -29.56
N LYS A 75 0.61 -20.42 -28.83
CA LYS A 75 -0.55 -21.25 -29.17
C LYS A 75 -1.14 -20.90 -30.53
N VAL A 76 -1.20 -19.61 -30.88
CA VAL A 76 -1.62 -19.16 -32.22
C VAL A 76 -0.66 -19.66 -33.29
N GLN A 77 0.65 -19.52 -33.09
CA GLN A 77 1.67 -20.01 -34.03
C GLN A 77 1.60 -21.54 -34.23
N GLU A 78 1.43 -22.30 -33.16
CA GLU A 78 1.30 -23.77 -33.22
C GLU A 78 0.01 -24.22 -33.92
N THR A 79 -1.09 -23.47 -33.80
CA THR A 79 -2.40 -23.86 -34.35
C THR A 79 -2.58 -23.42 -35.80
N LEU A 80 -2.05 -22.25 -36.18
CA LEU A 80 -2.31 -21.62 -37.47
C LEU A 80 -1.07 -21.54 -38.39
N GLY A 81 0.12 -21.90 -37.90
CA GLY A 81 1.39 -21.77 -38.64
C GLY A 81 1.95 -20.35 -38.65
N ASP A 82 3.20 -20.18 -39.08
CA ASP A 82 3.92 -18.89 -39.07
C ASP A 82 3.25 -17.78 -39.91
N ASP A 83 2.33 -18.12 -40.81
CA ASP A 83 1.58 -17.18 -41.66
C ASP A 83 0.42 -16.44 -40.93
N ALA A 84 0.24 -16.67 -39.63
CA ALA A 84 -0.91 -16.16 -38.87
C ALA A 84 -0.67 -14.89 -38.02
N LEU A 85 0.55 -14.32 -38.06
CA LEU A 85 0.96 -13.12 -37.29
C LEU A 85 1.37 -11.96 -38.19
#